data_AF-A0AA95JB52-F1
#
_entry.id   AF-A0AA95JB52-F1
#
_cell.length_a   1.000
_cell.length_b   1.000
_cell.length_c   1.000
_cell.angle_alpha   90.00
_cell.angle_beta   90.00
_cell.angle_gamma   90.00
#
_symmetry.space_group_name_H-M   'P 1'
#
loop_
_entity.id
_entity.type
_entity.pdbx_description
1 polymer ?
#
loop_
_entity_poly.entity_id
_entity_poly.type
_entity_poly.pdbx_seq_one_letter_code
_entity_poly.pdbx_strand_id
1 'polypeptide(L)'
;MPRRTSSRRAVLEAQGSVMTNKYAEGYPGQRYYGGCEFVDIAETLAIERAKKLFGCSFANVQPNSGSQMNQAVFLALLQPGDTFMGLDLAAGGHLTHGSPVNMSGKWFKSAPYGVRARTRCSTMTRCSAMPKRPSRS
;
A
#
# COMPACT_ATOMS: atom_id res chain seq x y z
N MET A 1 6.78 22.35 -2.13
CA MET A 1 5.99 21.20 -1.63
C MET A 1 6.84 19.93 -1.70
N PRO A 2 7.21 19.31 -0.58
CA PRO A 2 8.17 18.20 -0.52
C PRO A 2 7.66 16.86 -1.12
N ARG A 3 6.40 16.76 -1.52
CA ARG A 3 5.81 15.56 -2.15
C ARG A 3 5.69 15.63 -3.68
N ARG A 4 6.10 16.74 -4.30
CA ARG A 4 5.99 16.94 -5.76
C ARG A 4 7.35 16.73 -6.41
N THR A 5 7.39 15.82 -7.39
CA THR A 5 8.57 15.56 -8.24
C THR A 5 8.15 15.62 -9.70
N SER A 6 9.11 15.87 -10.61
CA SER A 6 8.89 15.73 -12.06
C SER A 6 9.21 14.31 -12.50
N SER A 7 8.39 13.76 -13.40
CA SER A 7 8.61 12.45 -14.00
C SER A 7 9.55 12.56 -15.21
N ARG A 8 10.36 11.54 -15.47
CA ARG A 8 11.20 11.46 -16.67
C ARG A 8 10.32 11.30 -17.92
N ARG A 9 10.76 11.85 -19.06
CA ARG A 9 10.05 11.77 -20.35
C ARG A 9 9.65 10.33 -20.74
N ALA A 10 10.58 9.38 -20.60
CA ALA A 10 10.31 7.96 -20.91
C ALA A 10 9.15 7.36 -20.07
N VAL A 11 8.96 7.84 -18.83
CA VAL A 11 7.83 7.39 -17.98
C VAL A 11 6.51 7.92 -18.53
N LEU A 12 6.48 9.18 -18.97
CA LEU A 12 5.30 9.80 -19.57
C LEU A 12 4.94 9.16 -20.92
N GLU A 13 5.94 8.84 -21.75
CA GLU A 13 5.75 8.14 -23.02
C GLU A 13 5.17 6.73 -22.82
N ALA A 14 5.66 5.99 -21.83
CA ALA A 14 5.10 4.68 -21.49
C ALA A 14 3.66 4.78 -20.97
N GLN A 15 3.36 5.77 -20.12
CA GLN A 15 2.02 6.00 -19.59
C GLN A 15 1.00 6.36 -20.68
N GLY A 16 1.42 7.04 -21.75
CA GLY A 16 0.59 7.40 -22.90
C GLY A 16 0.59 6.37 -24.04
N SER A 17 1.14 5.18 -23.83
CA SER A 17 1.22 4.13 -24.85
C SER A 17 -0.07 3.33 -25.00
N VAL A 18 -0.15 2.51 -26.05
CA VAL A 18 -1.30 1.62 -26.34
C VAL A 18 -1.60 0.60 -25.23
N MET A 19 -0.69 0.43 -24.26
CA MET A 19 -0.85 -0.49 -23.13
C MET A 19 -2.10 -0.18 -22.30
N THR A 20 -2.58 1.07 -22.30
CA THR A 20 -3.81 1.47 -21.59
C THR A 20 -5.08 0.87 -22.18
N ASN A 21 -5.04 0.39 -23.43
CA ASN A 21 -6.21 -0.15 -24.12
C ASN A 21 -6.50 -1.61 -23.73
N LYS A 22 -5.55 -2.28 -23.06
CA LYS A 22 -5.70 -3.70 -22.72
C LYS A 22 -6.23 -3.86 -21.31
N TYR A 23 -7.37 -4.54 -21.21
CA TYR A 23 -7.92 -5.02 -19.94
C TYR A 23 -7.29 -6.38 -19.60
N ALA A 24 -6.57 -6.47 -18.48
CA ALA A 24 -5.72 -7.62 -18.12
C ALA A 24 -5.91 -8.05 -16.66
N GLU A 25 -7.11 -8.49 -16.31
CA GLU A 25 -7.42 -8.97 -14.96
C GLU A 25 -6.70 -10.29 -14.63
N GLY A 26 -6.25 -10.40 -13.39
CA GLY A 26 -5.46 -11.53 -12.87
C GLY A 26 -3.98 -11.16 -12.73
N TYR A 27 -3.13 -12.18 -12.68
CA TYR A 27 -1.67 -12.03 -12.60
C TYR A 27 -1.01 -12.63 -13.85
N PRO A 28 0.27 -12.31 -14.15
CA PRO A 28 0.98 -12.90 -15.27
C PRO A 28 0.89 -14.44 -15.27
N GLY A 29 0.52 -15.03 -16.41
CA GLY A 29 0.28 -16.47 -16.56
C GLY A 29 -1.02 -17.01 -15.95
N GLN A 30 -1.80 -16.18 -15.24
CA GLN A 30 -3.09 -16.53 -14.64
C GLN A 30 -4.09 -15.39 -14.88
N ARG A 31 -4.37 -15.12 -16.16
CA ARG A 31 -5.29 -14.06 -16.60
C ARG A 31 -6.68 -14.62 -16.82
N TYR A 32 -7.69 -13.80 -16.52
CA TYR A 32 -9.09 -14.12 -16.82
C TYR A 32 -9.42 -13.98 -18.31
N TYR A 33 -8.63 -13.18 -19.06
CA TYR A 33 -8.83 -12.91 -20.48
C TYR A 33 -7.56 -13.18 -21.30
N GLY A 34 -7.74 -13.62 -22.55
CA GLY A 34 -6.65 -13.89 -23.48
C GLY A 34 -6.04 -12.62 -24.11
N GLY A 35 -4.90 -12.80 -24.80
CA GLY A 35 -4.21 -11.73 -25.52
C GLY A 35 -3.49 -10.73 -24.59
N CYS A 36 -2.96 -11.21 -23.47
CA CYS A 36 -2.27 -10.41 -22.45
C CYS A 36 -0.75 -10.59 -22.47
N GLU A 37 -0.18 -11.21 -23.51
CA GLU A 37 1.23 -11.62 -23.60
C GLU A 37 2.18 -10.44 -23.37
N PHE A 38 1.91 -9.30 -24.01
CA PHE A 38 2.73 -8.09 -23.86
C PHE A 38 2.56 -7.42 -22.49
N VAL A 39 1.36 -7.52 -21.89
CA VAL A 39 1.11 -7.00 -20.54
C VAL A 39 1.83 -7.86 -19.50
N ASP A 40 1.83 -9.18 -19.67
CA ASP A 40 2.53 -10.12 -18.80
C ASP A 40 4.05 -9.88 -18.81
N ILE A 41 4.63 -9.60 -19.98
CA ILE A 41 6.04 -9.22 -20.08
C ILE A 41 6.30 -7.93 -19.29
N ALA A 42 5.49 -6.89 -19.50
CA ALA A 42 5.67 -5.61 -18.83
C ALA A 42 5.52 -5.71 -17.30
N GLU A 43 4.50 -6.44 -16.83
CA GLU A 43 4.23 -6.63 -15.41
C GLU A 43 5.31 -7.49 -14.74
N THR A 44 5.75 -8.57 -15.39
CA THR A 44 6.83 -9.43 -14.89
C THR A 44 8.13 -8.63 -14.71
N LEU A 45 8.50 -7.85 -15.73
CA LEU A 45 9.69 -6.99 -15.66
C LEU A 45 9.59 -5.94 -14.55
N ALA A 46 8.40 -5.37 -14.31
CA ALA A 46 8.18 -4.42 -13.22
C ALA A 46 8.35 -5.09 -11.85
N ILE A 47 7.79 -6.29 -11.67
CA ILE A 47 7.93 -7.08 -10.44
C ILE A 47 9.39 -7.43 -10.17
N GLU A 48 10.12 -7.94 -11.18
CA GLU A 48 11.53 -8.30 -11.04
C GLU A 48 12.41 -7.11 -10.67
N ARG A 49 12.18 -5.96 -11.32
CA ARG A 49 12.90 -4.71 -11.02
C ARG A 49 12.61 -4.23 -9.60
N ALA A 50 11.35 -4.28 -9.15
CA ALA A 50 10.98 -3.91 -7.79
C ALA A 50 11.64 -4.84 -6.76
N LYS A 51 11.59 -6.16 -7.00
CA LYS A 51 12.25 -7.17 -6.16
C LYS A 51 13.74 -6.93 -6.04
N LYS A 52 14.42 -6.67 -7.17
CA LYS A 52 15.86 -6.37 -7.18
C LYS A 52 16.19 -5.06 -6.47
N LEU A 53 15.38 -4.01 -6.66
CA LEU A 53 15.62 -2.69 -6.07
C LEU A 53 15.48 -2.69 -4.55
N PHE A 54 14.48 -3.39 -4.02
CA PHE A 54 14.17 -3.40 -2.59
C PHE A 54 14.66 -4.67 -1.85
N GLY A 55 15.26 -5.62 -2.58
CA GLY A 55 15.77 -6.87 -2.01
C GLY A 55 14.68 -7.78 -1.42
N CYS A 56 13.50 -7.83 -2.05
CA CYS A 56 12.36 -8.63 -1.56
C CYS A 56 12.07 -9.87 -2.42
N SER A 57 11.44 -10.87 -1.80
CA SER A 57 11.04 -12.11 -2.48
C SER A 57 9.77 -11.96 -3.33
N PHE A 58 8.92 -11.00 -2.98
CA PHE A 58 7.63 -10.74 -3.62
C PHE A 58 7.36 -9.24 -3.76
N ALA A 59 6.70 -8.84 -4.84
CA ALA A 59 6.24 -7.47 -5.06
C ALA A 59 4.92 -7.49 -5.83
N ASN A 60 3.96 -6.66 -5.42
CA ASN A 60 2.73 -6.39 -6.17
C ASN A 60 2.81 -4.97 -6.76
N VAL A 61 2.67 -4.85 -8.07
CA VAL A 61 2.80 -3.59 -8.83
C VAL A 61 1.47 -3.07 -9.40
N GLN A 62 0.35 -3.70 -9.07
CA GLN A 62 -0.98 -3.35 -9.60
C GLN A 62 -1.71 -2.19 -8.89
N PRO A 63 -1.49 -1.89 -7.59
CA PRO A 63 -2.26 -0.82 -6.94
C PRO A 63 -2.01 0.56 -7.56
N ASN A 64 -3.10 1.25 -7.93
CA ASN A 64 -3.02 2.52 -8.68
C ASN A 64 -2.48 3.70 -7.86
N SER A 65 -2.43 3.58 -6.54
CA SER A 65 -1.90 4.60 -5.65
C SER A 65 -1.47 4.02 -4.30
N GLY A 66 -0.67 4.77 -3.55
CA GLY A 66 -0.27 4.37 -2.19
C GLY A 66 -1.44 4.17 -1.23
N SER A 67 -2.53 4.94 -1.40
CA SER A 67 -3.74 4.75 -0.59
C SER A 67 -4.42 3.40 -0.86
N GLN A 68 -4.51 2.99 -2.13
CA GLN A 68 -5.09 1.70 -2.51
C GLN A 68 -4.19 0.53 -2.08
N MET A 69 -2.86 0.72 -2.11
CA MET A 69 -1.93 -0.30 -1.58
C MET A 69 -2.18 -0.56 -0.09
N ASN A 70 -2.33 0.48 0.72
CA ASN A 70 -2.66 0.32 2.14
C ASN A 70 -4.01 -0.41 2.33
N GLN A 71 -5.02 -0.06 1.53
CA GLN A 71 -6.32 -0.74 1.57
C GLN A 71 -6.22 -2.23 1.21
N ALA A 72 -5.42 -2.58 0.19
CA ALA A 72 -5.19 -3.97 -0.19
C ALA A 72 -4.56 -4.78 0.95
N VAL A 73 -3.58 -4.21 1.66
CA VAL A 73 -2.96 -4.84 2.83
C VAL A 73 -3.97 -5.04 3.97
N PHE A 74 -4.80 -4.03 4.25
CA PHE A 74 -5.85 -4.15 5.26
C PHE A 74 -6.84 -5.27 4.91
N LEU A 75 -7.32 -5.31 3.66
CA LEU A 75 -8.26 -6.33 3.21
C LEU A 75 -7.66 -7.75 3.20
N ALA A 76 -6.36 -7.87 2.94
CA ALA A 76 -5.68 -9.16 2.94
C ALA A 76 -5.45 -9.73 4.35
N LEU A 77 -5.21 -8.86 5.34
CA LEU A 77 -4.72 -9.28 6.65
C LEU A 77 -5.69 -9.06 7.81
N LEU A 78 -6.66 -8.17 7.66
CA LEU A 78 -7.59 -7.77 8.72
C LEU A 78 -9.05 -8.00 8.32
N GLN A 79 -9.89 -8.15 9.33
CA GLN A 79 -11.34 -8.10 9.22
C GLN A 79 -11.87 -6.77 9.77
N PRO A 80 -13.03 -6.27 9.28
CA PRO A 80 -13.66 -5.11 9.89
C PRO A 80 -13.82 -5.27 11.41
N GLY A 81 -13.45 -4.25 12.17
CA GLY A 81 -13.43 -4.26 13.63
C GLY A 81 -12.09 -4.66 14.26
N ASP A 82 -11.16 -5.23 13.49
CA ASP A 82 -9.81 -5.53 13.96
C ASP A 82 -9.06 -4.26 14.35
N THR A 83 -8.09 -4.41 15.27
CA THR A 83 -7.27 -3.30 15.77
C THR A 83 -5.92 -3.27 15.08
N PHE A 84 -5.48 -2.08 14.65
CA PHE A 84 -4.14 -1.86 14.11
C PHE A 84 -3.54 -0.57 14.66
N MET A 85 -2.20 -0.46 14.61
CA MET A 85 -1.49 0.75 15.02
C MET A 85 -1.07 1.58 13.81
N GLY A 86 -1.30 2.88 13.88
CA GLY A 86 -0.91 3.86 12.87
C GLY A 86 -0.28 5.11 13.49
N LEU A 87 0.64 5.77 12.78
CA LEU A 87 1.17 7.06 13.21
C LEU A 87 0.05 8.11 13.15
N ASP A 88 -0.14 8.85 14.23
CA ASP A 88 -1.15 9.90 14.32
C ASP A 88 -0.95 10.98 13.24
N LEU A 89 -2.04 11.48 12.67
CA LEU A 89 -2.04 12.50 11.62
C LEU A 89 -1.38 13.79 12.11
N ALA A 90 -1.65 14.20 13.36
CA ALA A 90 -1.02 15.37 13.98
C ALA A 90 0.50 15.19 14.20
N ALA A 91 0.96 13.94 14.28
CA ALA A 91 2.36 13.57 14.46
C ALA A 91 3.09 13.28 13.12
N GLY A 92 2.48 13.57 11.97
CA GLY A 92 3.06 13.35 10.65
C GLY A 92 2.59 12.07 9.93
N GLY A 93 1.53 11.43 10.44
CA GLY A 93 0.86 10.31 9.80
C GLY A 93 0.19 10.65 8.46
N HIS A 94 -0.52 9.67 7.89
CA HIS A 94 -1.28 9.82 6.64
C HIS A 94 -2.74 9.42 6.87
N LEU A 95 -3.67 9.91 6.05
CA LEU A 95 -5.11 9.62 6.19
C LEU A 95 -5.43 8.12 6.22
N THR A 96 -4.62 7.32 5.54
CA THR A 96 -4.76 5.85 5.46
C THR A 96 -4.24 5.12 6.71
N HIS A 97 -3.74 5.84 7.72
CA HIS A 97 -3.25 5.27 8.98
C HIS A 97 -4.33 5.26 10.07
N GLY A 98 -5.61 5.28 9.69
CA GLY A 98 -6.73 5.18 10.63
C GLY A 98 -7.49 6.48 10.89
N SER A 99 -7.39 7.46 10.00
CA SER A 99 -8.25 8.65 10.07
C SER A 99 -9.73 8.25 9.91
N PRO A 100 -10.67 8.78 10.72
CA PRO A 100 -12.09 8.38 10.68
C PRO A 100 -12.79 8.72 9.35
N VAL A 101 -12.21 9.61 8.54
CA VAL A 101 -12.74 9.93 7.20
C VAL A 101 -12.31 8.92 6.13
N ASN A 102 -11.29 8.10 6.41
CA ASN A 102 -10.76 7.09 5.50
C ASN A 102 -11.32 5.69 5.82
N MET A 103 -11.37 4.79 4.83
CA MET A 103 -11.76 3.38 5.03
C MET A 103 -11.01 2.71 6.20
N SER A 104 -9.71 3.00 6.35
CA SER A 104 -8.90 2.49 7.47
C SER A 104 -9.45 2.85 8.85
N GLY A 105 -10.03 4.05 9.05
CA GLY A 105 -10.63 4.45 10.32
C GLY A 105 -12.14 4.16 10.42
N LYS A 106 -12.83 3.99 9.29
CA LYS A 106 -14.26 3.61 9.26
C LYS A 106 -14.47 2.14 9.58
N TRP A 107 -13.60 1.27 9.07
CA TRP A 107 -13.79 -0.18 9.13
C TRP A 107 -12.98 -0.85 10.23
N PHE A 108 -11.88 -0.25 10.69
CA PHE A 108 -10.98 -0.85 11.67
C PHE A 108 -10.79 0.06 12.88
N LYS A 109 -10.35 -0.51 14.00
CA LYS A 109 -10.03 0.22 15.23
C LYS A 109 -8.57 0.68 15.16
N SER A 110 -8.35 1.97 14.91
CA SER A 110 -6.99 2.53 14.93
C SER A 110 -6.55 2.85 16.36
N ALA A 111 -5.38 2.34 16.75
CA ALA A 111 -4.66 2.73 17.95
C ALA A 111 -3.51 3.67 17.53
N PRO A 112 -3.68 5.00 17.62
CA PRO A 112 -2.65 5.93 17.17
C PRO A 112 -1.43 5.91 18.11
N TYR A 113 -0.23 6.02 17.52
CA TYR A 113 0.99 6.33 18.26
C TYR A 113 1.57 7.67 17.79
N GLY A 114 2.26 8.37 18.69
CA GLY A 114 2.83 9.69 18.44
C GLY A 114 4.36 9.71 18.36
N VAL A 115 4.92 10.92 18.30
CA VAL A 115 6.36 11.18 18.39
C VAL A 115 6.72 11.77 19.76
N ARG A 116 7.93 11.50 20.25
CA ARG A 116 8.39 12.08 21.52
C ARG A 116 8.59 13.58 21.35
N ALA A 117 7.89 14.39 22.15
CA ALA A 117 7.90 15.86 22.05
C ALA A 117 9.31 16.48 22.05
N ARG A 118 10.24 15.90 22.82
CA ARG A 118 11.61 16.43 22.97
C ARG A 118 12.55 16.13 21.80
N THR A 119 12.41 14.97 21.15
CA THR A 119 13.34 14.52 20.09
C THR A 119 12.71 14.47 18.71
N ARG A 120 11.38 14.67 18.60
CA ARG A 120 10.57 14.44 17.38
C ARG A 120 10.78 13.07 16.74
N CYS A 121 11.32 12.12 17.51
CA CYS A 121 11.57 10.76 17.07
C CYS A 121 10.34 9.91 17.41
N SER A 122 9.84 9.14 16.45
CA SER A 122 8.79 8.15 16.66
C SER A 122 9.32 7.08 17.62
N THR A 123 8.74 6.98 18.81
CA THR A 123 9.06 5.89 19.74
C THR A 123 7.81 5.05 19.89
N MET A 124 7.90 3.76 19.56
CA MET A 124 6.82 2.78 19.76
C MET A 124 6.70 2.45 21.26
N THR A 125 6.57 3.47 22.11
CA THR A 125 6.51 3.30 23.57
C THR A 125 5.09 2.92 23.93
N ARG A 126 4.88 1.62 24.23
CA ARG A 126 3.66 0.99 24.78
C ARG A 126 2.35 1.74 24.51
N CYS A 127 1.65 1.34 23.46
CA CYS A 127 0.19 1.47 23.45
C CYS A 127 -0.38 0.62 24.59
N SER A 128 -0.77 1.26 25.69
CA SER A 128 -1.46 0.66 26.83
C SER A 128 -2.85 0.10 26.48
N ALA A 129 -3.29 0.22 25.23
CA ALA A 129 -4.64 -0.10 24.77
C ALA A 129 -4.71 -1.18 23.68
N MET A 130 -3.63 -1.92 23.36
CA MET A 130 -3.76 -3.06 22.43
C MET A 130 -4.42 -4.25 23.16
N PRO A 131 -5.64 -4.66 22.78
CA PRO A 131 -6.20 -5.91 23.29
C PRO A 131 -5.35 -7.08 22.76
N LYS A 132 -5.04 -8.05 23.64
CA LYS A 132 -4.39 -9.29 23.22
C LYS A 132 -5.27 -9.96 22.16
N ARG A 133 -4.68 -10.36 21.01
CA ARG A 133 -5.39 -11.12 19.98
C ARG A 133 -6.08 -12.34 20.64
N PRO A 134 -7.37 -12.59 20.40
CA PRO A 134 -7.95 -13.88 20.75
C PRO A 134 -7.21 -14.95 19.94
N SER A 135 -6.83 -16.04 20.61
CA SER A 135 -6.31 -17.23 19.93
C SER A 135 -7.38 -17.70 18.95
N ARG A 136 -7.04 -17.73 17.66
CA ARG A 136 -7.87 -18.43 16.67
C ARG A 136 -7.73 -19.93 16.97
N SER A 137 -8.81 -20.56 17.41
CA SER A 137 -9.01 -22.02 17.42
C SER A 137 -9.16 -22.53 15.99
#